data_AF-A0A7G2TPX2-F1
#
_entry.id   AF-A0A7G2TPX2-F1
#
_cell.length_a   1.000
_cell.length_b   1.000
_cell.length_c   1.000
_cell.angle_alpha   90.00
_cell.angle_beta   90.00
_cell.angle_gamma   90.00
#
_symmetry.space_group_name_H-M   'P 1'
#
loop_
_entity.id
_entity.type
_entity.pdbx_description
1 polymer ?
#
loop_
_entity_poly.entity_id
_entity_poly.type
_entity_poly.pdbx_seq_one_letter_code
_entity_poly.pdbx_strand_id
1 'polypeptide(L)'
;MFMLSDRPDTALRLKSFSSATRGEKATIKIEIETTDMWALAGALKDLGDVQRGQKPPKASTRSDGKAAAQKRLALPSPRLALPSPEEE
;
A
#
# COMPACT_ATOMS: atom_id res chain seq x y z
N MET A 1 1.48 -3.08 18.89
CA MET A 1 1.87 -1.87 18.11
C MET A 1 3.33 -1.67 18.40
N PHE A 2 4.18 -1.90 17.40
CA PHE A 2 5.62 -1.79 17.57
C PHE A 2 6.01 -0.33 17.78
N MET A 3 6.56 0.01 18.96
CA MET A 3 7.08 1.33 19.29
C MET A 3 8.56 1.23 19.65
N LEU A 4 9.41 1.83 18.82
CA LEU A 4 10.81 2.05 19.14
C LEU A 4 10.89 3.32 20.02
N SER A 5 10.85 3.15 21.34
CA SER A 5 10.81 4.26 22.31
C SER A 5 12.19 4.48 22.93
N ASP A 6 12.55 5.73 23.20
CA ASP A 6 13.84 6.23 23.74
C ASP A 6 14.11 5.83 25.22
N ARG A 7 13.76 4.61 25.64
CA ARG A 7 14.01 4.15 27.00
C ARG A 7 15.28 3.29 27.04
N PRO A 8 16.31 3.66 27.83
CA PRO A 8 17.57 2.93 27.89
C PRO A 8 17.43 1.51 28.48
N ASP A 9 16.33 1.22 29.19
CA ASP A 9 16.03 -0.07 29.82
C ASP A 9 15.23 -1.03 28.92
N THR A 10 15.12 -0.78 27.62
CA THR A 10 14.39 -1.68 26.72
C THR A 10 15.22 -2.90 26.36
N ALA A 11 14.65 -4.09 26.55
CA ALA A 11 15.22 -5.38 26.14
C ALA A 11 15.60 -5.44 24.64
N LEU A 12 15.05 -4.55 23.82
CA LEU A 12 15.35 -4.38 22.39
C LEU A 12 16.22 -3.14 22.19
N ARG A 13 17.50 -3.32 21.84
CA ARG A 13 18.44 -2.22 21.60
C ARG A 13 18.58 -1.94 20.11
N LEU A 14 18.37 -0.70 19.70
CA LEU A 14 18.65 -0.25 18.33
C LEU A 14 20.16 -0.19 18.10
N LYS A 15 20.68 -0.98 17.16
CA LYS A 15 22.12 -1.05 16.85
C LYS A 15 22.51 -0.19 15.67
N SER A 16 21.76 -0.29 14.59
CA SER A 16 21.98 0.51 13.38
C SER A 16 20.67 0.77 12.68
N PHE A 17 20.60 1.89 11.95
CA PHE A 17 19.47 2.22 11.11
C PHE A 17 19.99 2.88 9.83
N SER A 18 19.35 2.58 8.71
CA SER A 18 19.64 3.22 7.44
C SER A 18 18.38 3.38 6.62
N SER A 19 18.40 4.34 5.70
CA SER A 19 17.33 4.55 4.74
C SER A 19 17.89 4.63 3.34
N ALA A 20 17.19 4.04 2.39
CA ALA A 20 17.47 4.16 0.97
C ALA A 20 16.19 4.58 0.24
N THR A 21 16.29 5.57 -0.64
CA THR A 21 15.20 6.03 -1.48
C THR A 21 15.47 5.66 -2.93
N ARG A 22 14.46 5.14 -3.63
CA ARG A 22 14.52 4.86 -5.07
C ARG A 22 13.21 5.27 -5.73
N GLY A 23 13.25 6.40 -6.44
CA GLY A 23 12.04 7.05 -6.94
C GLY A 23 11.10 7.41 -5.80
N GLU A 24 9.85 7.01 -5.90
CA GLU A 24 8.80 7.26 -4.88
C GLU A 24 8.84 6.29 -3.69
N LYS A 25 9.76 5.32 -3.68
CA LYS A 25 9.84 4.31 -2.61
C LYS A 25 10.96 4.64 -1.65
N ALA A 26 10.64 4.75 -0.37
CA ALA A 26 11.60 4.80 0.73
C ALA A 26 11.65 3.42 1.41
N THR A 27 12.86 2.93 1.66
CA THR A 27 13.12 1.69 2.40
C THR A 27 13.93 2.02 3.63
N ILE A 28 13.45 1.60 4.79
CA ILE A 28 14.15 1.75 6.08
C ILE A 28 14.62 0.37 6.50
N LYS A 29 15.91 0.24 6.82
CA LYS A 29 16.51 -0.94 7.44
C LYS A 29 16.84 -0.61 8.89
N ILE A 30 16.44 -1.50 9.79
CA ILE A 30 16.63 -1.35 11.23
C ILE A 30 17.27 -2.63 11.74
N GLU A 31 18.41 -2.51 12.41
CA GLU A 31 19.04 -3.62 13.12
C GLU A 31 18.81 -3.45 14.61
N ILE A 32 18.17 -4.45 15.20
CA ILE A 32 17.83 -4.48 16.62
C ILE A 32 18.56 -5.68 17.23
N GLU A 33 19.30 -5.42 18.31
CA GLU A 33 19.99 -6.42 19.09
C GLU A 33 19.24 -6.64 20.41
N THR A 34 19.06 -7.91 20.78
CA THR A 34 18.41 -8.27 22.04
C THR A 34 18.98 -9.58 22.56
N THR A 35 19.10 -9.67 23.89
CA THR A 35 19.43 -10.90 24.60
C THR A 35 18.19 -11.56 25.20
N ASP A 36 17.04 -10.89 25.18
CA ASP A 36 15.77 -11.39 25.71
C ASP A 36 14.94 -12.05 24.59
N MET A 37 14.83 -13.37 24.64
CA MET A 37 14.12 -14.17 23.65
C MET A 37 12.60 -13.97 23.70
N TRP A 38 12.05 -13.57 24.85
CA TRP A 38 10.62 -13.28 24.97
C TRP A 38 10.28 -11.96 24.26
N ALA A 39 11.11 -10.93 24.49
CA ALA A 39 11.01 -9.66 23.78
C ALA A 39 11.17 -9.83 22.26
N LEU A 40 12.10 -10.69 21.82
CA LEU A 40 12.28 -11.05 20.41
C LEU A 40 11.00 -11.67 19.81
N ALA A 41 10.42 -12.66 20.48
CA ALA A 41 9.22 -13.35 20.01
C ALA A 41 8.04 -12.36 19.85
N GLY A 42 7.85 -11.47 20.82
CA GLY A 42 6.85 -10.40 20.76
C GLY A 42 7.08 -9.46 19.58
N ALA A 43 8.32 -8.98 19.39
CA ALA A 43 8.66 -8.09 18.28
C ALA A 43 8.41 -8.73 16.90
N LEU A 44 8.82 -10.00 16.72
CA LEU A 44 8.60 -10.73 15.47
C LEU A 44 7.11 -10.96 15.18
N LYS A 45 6.32 -11.27 16.21
CA LYS A 45 4.87 -11.39 16.10
C LYS A 45 4.26 -10.08 15.63
N ASP A 46 4.56 -8.96 16.30
CA ASP A 46 4.04 -7.64 15.95
C ASP A 46 4.38 -7.24 14.51
N LEU A 47 5.63 -7.47 14.07
CA LEU A 47 6.06 -7.21 12.69
C LEU A 47 5.30 -8.10 11.68
N GLY A 48 5.10 -9.37 12.01
CA GLY A 48 4.29 -10.28 11.20
C GLY A 48 2.83 -9.83 11.10
N ASP A 49 2.26 -9.30 12.18
CA ASP A 49 0.88 -8.80 12.22
C ASP A 49 0.73 -7.56 11.33
N VAL A 50 1.69 -6.64 11.38
CA VAL A 50 1.75 -5.48 10.48
C VAL A 50 1.85 -5.92 9.02
N GLN A 51 2.74 -6.87 8.69
CA GLN A 51 2.88 -7.38 7.33
C GLN A 51 1.58 -8.01 6.82
N ARG A 52 0.84 -8.70 7.69
CA ARG A 52 -0.48 -9.27 7.33
C ARG A 52 -1.54 -8.20 7.14
N GLY A 53 -1.57 -7.15 7.97
CA GLY A 53 -2.49 -6.03 7.81
C GLY A 53 -2.23 -5.17 6.57
N GLN A 54 -0.97 -5.11 6.11
CA GLN A 54 -0.58 -4.40 4.90
C GLN A 54 -0.79 -5.20 3.61
N LYS A 55 -1.03 -6.51 3.70
CA LYS A 55 -1.43 -7.28 2.51
C LYS A 55 -2.77 -6.72 2.05
N PRO A 56 -2.86 -6.16 0.83
CA PRO A 56 -4.15 -5.73 0.31
C PRO A 56 -5.08 -6.95 0.32
N PRO A 57 -6.38 -6.77 0.66
CA PRO A 57 -7.33 -7.86 0.58
C PRO A 57 -7.22 -8.45 -0.82
N LYS A 58 -6.84 -9.73 -0.90
CA LYS A 58 -6.76 -10.45 -2.18
C LYS A 58 -8.13 -10.27 -2.82
N ALA A 59 -8.19 -9.50 -3.92
CA ALA A 59 -9.41 -9.31 -4.67
C ALA A 59 -9.98 -10.69 -4.89
N SER A 60 -11.12 -10.99 -4.24
CA SER A 60 -11.74 -12.28 -4.41
C SER A 60 -12.18 -12.30 -5.86
N THR A 61 -11.45 -13.02 -6.70
CA THR A 61 -11.90 -13.45 -8.01
C THR A 61 -13.03 -14.45 -7.77
N ARG A 62 -14.18 -13.96 -7.33
CA ARG A 62 -15.44 -14.65 -7.53
C ARG A 62 -15.90 -14.26 -8.93
N SER A 63 -15.38 -15.07 -9.84
CA SER A 63 -15.99 -15.55 -11.08
C SER A 63 -17.13 -14.71 -11.62
N ASP A 64 -16.89 -14.20 -12.82
CA ASP A 64 -17.85 -13.72 -13.80
C ASP A 64 -19.22 -14.39 -13.66
N GLY A 65 -20.12 -13.71 -12.96
CA GLY A 65 -21.54 -13.92 -13.08
C GLY A 65 -21.96 -13.51 -14.49
N LYS A 66 -22.11 -14.51 -15.35
CA LYS A 66 -22.60 -14.39 -16.71
C LYS A 66 -23.93 -13.59 -16.73
N ALA A 67 -23.95 -12.59 -17.60
CA ALA A 67 -25.11 -11.96 -18.23
C ALA A 67 -26.05 -11.07 -17.39
N ALA A 68 -25.88 -9.75 -17.53
CA ALA A 68 -26.98 -8.90 -17.96
C ALA A 68 -26.41 -7.75 -18.78
N ALA A 69 -26.62 -7.81 -20.10
CA ALA A 69 -26.44 -6.68 -21.00
C ALA A 69 -27.42 -5.57 -20.59
N GLN A 70 -27.04 -4.75 -19.60
CA GLN A 70 -27.73 -3.49 -19.37
C GLN A 70 -27.30 -2.55 -20.49
N LYS A 71 -28.15 -2.55 -21.52
CA LYS A 71 -28.25 -1.61 -22.62
C LYS A 71 -28.14 -0.19 -22.05
N ARG A 72 -26.91 0.31 -21.93
CA ARG A 72 -26.67 1.72 -21.64
C ARG A 72 -27.20 2.48 -22.84
N LEU A 73 -28.25 3.24 -22.60
CA LEU A 73 -28.87 4.15 -23.56
C LEU A 73 -27.77 5.02 -24.16
N ALA A 74 -27.40 4.72 -25.40
CA ALA A 74 -26.43 5.52 -26.12
C ALA A 74 -27.03 6.91 -26.32
N LEU A 75 -26.36 7.93 -25.79
CA LEU A 75 -26.65 9.30 -26.16
C LEU A 75 -26.29 9.47 -27.65
N PRO A 76 -27.14 10.12 -28.47
CA PRO A 76 -26.81 10.38 -29.86
C PRO A 76 -25.58 11.30 -29.94
N SER A 77 -24.68 11.00 -30.87
CA SER A 77 -23.45 11.76 -31.07
C SER A 77 -23.75 13.22 -31.42
N PRO A 78 -23.11 14.20 -30.76
CA PRO A 78 -23.31 15.61 -31.06
C PRO A 78 -22.85 15.93 -32.49
N ARG A 79 -23.65 16.70 -33.23
CA ARG A 79 -23.26 17.18 -34.55
C ARG A 79 -22.22 18.29 -34.38
N LEU A 80 -20.99 18.01 -34.82
CA LEU A 80 -19.95 19.00 -34.97
C LEU A 80 -20.31 19.87 -36.19
N ALA A 81 -20.96 21.01 -35.95
CA ALA A 81 -21.08 22.05 -36.97
C ALA A 81 -19.96 23.07 -36.71
N LEU A 82 -18.88 22.98 -37.48
CA LEU A 82 -17.96 24.10 -37.63
C LEU A 82 -18.57 25.06 -38.65
N PRO A 83 -18.66 26.37 -38.37
CA PRO A 83 -18.94 27.32 -39.43
C PRO A 83 -17.78 27.29 -40.43
N SER A 84 -18.10 27.16 -41.72
CA SER A 84 -17.15 27.45 -42.79
C SER A 84 -16.75 28.93 -42.71
N PRO A 85 -15.45 29.27 -42.83
CA PRO A 85 -15.06 30.65 -42.99
C PRO A 85 -15.48 31.05 -44.41
N GLU A 86 -16.58 31.80 -44.52
CA GLU A 86 -16.87 32.52 -45.75
C GLU A 86 -16.14 33.86 -45.67
N GLU A 87 -15.16 33.97 -46.57
CA GLU A 87 -14.37 35.14 -46.88
C GLU A 87 -15.28 36.24 -47.45
N GLU A 88 -15.50 37.34 -46.72
CA GLU A 88 -15.61 38.72 -47.26
C GLU A 88 -15.41 39.77 -46.15
#